data_AF-A0A8G1XGH6-F1
#
_entry.id   AF-A0A8G1XGH6-F1
#
_cell.length_a   1.000
_cell.length_b   1.000
_cell.length_c   1.000
_cell.angle_alpha   90.00
_cell.angle_beta   90.00
_cell.angle_gamma   90.00
#
_symmetry.space_group_name_H-M   'P 1'
#
loop_
_entity.id
_entity.type
_entity.pdbx_description
1 polymer ?
#
loop_
_entity_poly.entity_id
_entity_poly.type
_entity_poly.pdbx_seq_one_letter_code
_entity_poly.pdbx_strand_id
1 'polypeptide(L)'
;MAELSPARGEGGDARDEVHLVDDPAWAGATAGAVVAPAARDEYLDVVFVADGTAMGSVRHALLALDLADEEEDGDLDPVYYRELADSPPPVREFRVAPAAVPGVHVNLVLGNMDFQELAAIAGAGPDGVFDS
;
A
#
# COMPACT_ATOMS: atom_id res chain seq x y z
N MET A 1 -11.42 -3.04 -19.24
CA MET A 1 -12.13 -2.51 -18.07
C MET A 1 -12.44 -3.72 -17.21
N ALA A 2 -11.56 -4.05 -16.27
CA ALA A 2 -11.79 -5.14 -15.31
C ALA A 2 -12.49 -4.52 -14.10
N GLU A 3 -13.69 -5.01 -13.78
CA GLU A 3 -14.45 -4.56 -12.61
C GLU A 3 -14.07 -5.42 -11.40
N LEU A 4 -13.75 -4.75 -10.29
CA LEU A 4 -13.51 -5.39 -9.00
C LEU A 4 -14.81 -6.02 -8.52
N SER A 5 -14.87 -7.35 -8.44
CA SER A 5 -16.05 -8.07 -7.94
C SER A 5 -15.86 -8.44 -6.47
N PRO A 6 -16.84 -8.20 -5.59
CA PRO A 6 -16.75 -8.62 -4.20
C PRO A 6 -16.88 -10.13 -4.08
N ALA A 7 -15.89 -10.79 -3.46
CA ALA A 7 -15.96 -12.21 -3.15
C ALA A 7 -16.99 -12.43 -2.03
N ARG A 8 -18.17 -12.96 -2.39
CA ARG A 8 -19.27 -13.25 -1.45
C ARG A 8 -18.93 -14.47 -0.58
N GLY A 9 -18.60 -14.25 0.68
CA GLY A 9 -18.69 -15.25 1.75
C GLY A 9 -19.89 -14.97 2.66
N GLU A 10 -20.90 -15.85 2.65
CA GLU A 10 -22.04 -15.75 3.57
C GLU A 10 -21.67 -16.28 4.96
N GLY A 11 -21.76 -15.42 5.98
CA GLY A 11 -21.68 -15.82 7.39
C GLY A 11 -21.02 -14.75 8.25
N GLY A 12 -21.84 -14.02 9.00
CA GLY A 12 -21.44 -12.88 9.82
C GLY A 12 -20.33 -13.19 10.82
N ASP A 13 -19.21 -12.53 10.60
CA ASP A 13 -18.22 -12.05 11.56
C ASP A 13 -17.57 -10.87 10.82
N ALA A 14 -17.24 -9.77 11.50
CA ALA A 14 -16.58 -8.63 10.85
C ALA A 14 -15.13 -9.05 10.50
N ARG A 15 -15.00 -9.89 9.47
CA ARG A 15 -13.73 -10.17 8.82
C ARG A 15 -13.42 -8.92 8.02
N ASP A 16 -12.32 -8.27 8.34
CA ASP A 16 -11.70 -7.24 7.49
C ASP A 16 -11.87 -7.66 6.03
N GLU A 17 -12.61 -6.87 5.26
CA GLU A 17 -13.00 -7.21 3.90
C GLU A 17 -11.76 -7.10 3.00
N VAL A 18 -10.93 -8.16 2.99
CA VAL A 18 -9.79 -8.23 2.09
C VAL A 18 -10.32 -8.53 0.69
N HIS A 19 -10.27 -7.52 -0.18
CA HIS A 19 -10.60 -7.67 -1.60
C HIS A 19 -9.42 -8.32 -2.34
N LEU A 20 -9.48 -9.63 -2.51
CA LEU A 20 -8.49 -10.38 -3.30
C LEU A 20 -8.78 -10.25 -4.81
N VAL A 21 -7.78 -9.81 -5.56
CA VAL A 21 -7.80 -9.77 -7.02
C VAL A 21 -6.75 -10.74 -7.56
N ASP A 22 -7.21 -11.77 -8.27
CA ASP A 22 -6.36 -12.71 -9.01
C ASP A 22 -6.81 -12.74 -10.47
N ASP A 23 -6.29 -11.78 -11.26
CA ASP A 23 -6.56 -11.65 -12.69
C ASP A 23 -5.23 -11.65 -13.47
N PRO A 24 -5.01 -12.60 -14.40
CA PRO A 24 -3.82 -12.68 -15.22
C PRO A 24 -3.48 -11.41 -16.01
N ALA A 25 -4.44 -10.49 -16.21
CA ALA A 25 -4.19 -9.19 -16.82
C ALA A 25 -3.17 -8.34 -16.03
N TRP A 26 -2.99 -8.61 -14.73
CA TRP A 26 -2.02 -7.92 -13.87
C TRP A 26 -0.65 -8.60 -13.83
N ALA A 27 -0.45 -9.71 -14.54
CA ALA A 27 0.82 -10.43 -14.52
C ALA A 27 1.96 -9.52 -15.00
N GLY A 28 2.91 -9.24 -14.10
CA GLY A 28 4.06 -8.38 -14.38
C GLY A 28 3.72 -6.88 -14.45
N ALA A 29 2.55 -6.45 -13.95
CA ALA A 29 2.22 -5.04 -13.81
C ALA A 29 3.24 -4.31 -12.93
N THR A 30 3.54 -3.05 -13.28
CA THR A 30 4.38 -2.18 -12.46
C THR A 30 3.56 -1.58 -11.31
N ALA A 31 4.23 -1.12 -10.26
CA ALA A 31 3.59 -0.40 -9.14
C ALA A 31 2.67 0.73 -9.64
N GLY A 32 3.18 1.60 -10.52
CA GLY A 32 2.37 2.69 -11.09
C GLY A 32 1.14 2.23 -11.90
N ALA A 33 1.22 1.07 -12.57
CA ALA A 33 0.06 0.51 -13.29
C ALA A 33 -1.02 -0.01 -12.34
N VAL A 34 -0.65 -0.44 -11.12
CA VAL A 34 -1.56 -0.87 -10.05
C VAL A 34 -2.13 0.34 -9.30
N VAL A 35 -1.29 1.31 -8.94
CA VAL A 35 -1.68 2.53 -8.21
C VAL A 35 -2.66 3.37 -9.00
N ALA A 36 -2.38 3.67 -10.28
CA ALA A 36 -3.20 4.59 -11.08
C ALA A 36 -4.71 4.24 -11.15
N PRO A 37 -5.12 2.96 -11.24
CA PRO A 37 -6.53 2.58 -11.10
C PRO A 37 -7.03 2.49 -9.66
N ALA A 38 -6.20 2.04 -8.71
CA ALA A 38 -6.59 1.90 -7.31
C ALA A 38 -6.82 3.25 -6.62
N ALA A 39 -5.97 4.25 -6.89
CA ALA A 39 -6.07 5.60 -6.35
C ALA A 39 -7.31 6.39 -6.82
N ARG A 40 -8.16 5.81 -7.70
CA ARG A 40 -9.47 6.39 -8.02
C ARG A 40 -10.51 6.16 -6.91
N ASP A 41 -10.22 5.27 -5.97
CA ASP A 41 -11.05 5.00 -4.82
C ASP A 41 -10.51 5.80 -3.62
N GLU A 42 -11.28 6.79 -3.18
CA GLU A 42 -10.91 7.68 -2.06
C GLU A 42 -10.90 6.97 -0.69
N TYR A 43 -11.40 5.73 -0.60
CA TYR A 43 -11.43 4.94 0.64
C TYR A 43 -10.26 3.95 0.76
N LEU A 44 -9.39 3.87 -0.25
CA LEU A 44 -8.23 2.98 -0.24
C LEU A 44 -6.95 3.77 0.04
N ASP A 45 -6.32 3.50 1.19
CA ASP A 45 -5.02 4.10 1.54
C ASP A 45 -3.82 3.30 0.99
N VAL A 46 -3.99 1.99 0.75
CA VAL A 46 -2.89 1.08 0.40
C VAL A 46 -3.35 -0.12 -0.43
N VAL A 47 -2.49 -0.60 -1.33
CA VAL A 47 -2.65 -1.91 -2.01
C VAL A 47 -1.49 -2.82 -1.66
N PHE A 48 -1.78 -4.11 -1.43
CA PHE A 48 -0.77 -5.13 -1.21
C PHE A 48 -0.67 -6.06 -2.43
N VAL A 49 0.52 -6.14 -3.03
CA VAL A 49 0.77 -6.91 -4.25
C VAL A 49 1.61 -8.14 -3.95
N ALA A 50 1.12 -9.31 -4.37
CA ALA A 50 1.86 -10.57 -4.37
C ALA A 50 2.66 -10.73 -5.68
N ASP A 51 3.72 -9.94 -5.84
CA ASP A 51 4.55 -9.93 -7.05
C ASP A 51 5.45 -11.18 -7.17
N GLY A 52 6.28 -11.24 -8.22
CA GLY A 52 7.20 -12.36 -8.42
C GLY A 52 8.16 -12.59 -7.24
N THR A 53 8.54 -11.52 -6.52
CA THR A 53 9.36 -11.63 -5.30
C THR A 53 8.59 -12.30 -4.19
N ALA A 54 7.34 -11.88 -3.93
CA ALA A 54 6.48 -12.53 -2.94
C ALA A 54 6.23 -14.00 -3.28
N MET A 55 5.99 -14.33 -4.55
CA MET A 55 5.71 -15.71 -4.99
C MET A 55 6.95 -16.61 -4.96
N GLY A 56 8.16 -16.05 -5.15
CA GLY A 56 9.42 -16.81 -5.17
C GLY A 56 10.17 -16.85 -3.82
N SER A 57 9.75 -16.05 -2.85
CA SER A 57 10.42 -15.91 -1.54
C SER A 57 9.78 -16.79 -0.48
N VAL A 58 10.58 -17.39 0.40
CA VAL A 58 10.10 -18.13 1.59
C VAL A 58 9.30 -17.25 2.54
N ARG A 59 9.57 -15.93 2.57
CA ARG A 59 8.86 -15.00 3.46
C ARG A 59 7.53 -14.52 2.88
N HIS A 60 7.30 -14.73 1.58
CA HIS A 60 6.12 -14.24 0.87
C HIS A 60 5.80 -12.76 1.13
N ALA A 61 6.85 -11.94 1.29
CA ALA A 61 6.69 -10.53 1.64
C ALA A 61 6.01 -9.78 0.48
N LEU A 62 4.82 -9.25 0.76
CA LEU A 62 4.00 -8.50 -0.19
C LEU A 62 4.61 -7.11 -0.40
N LEU A 63 4.39 -6.54 -1.57
CA LEU A 63 4.73 -5.14 -1.85
C LEU A 63 3.54 -4.27 -1.46
N ALA A 64 3.68 -3.45 -0.41
CA ALA A 64 2.71 -2.42 -0.08
C ALA A 64 2.96 -1.21 -0.99
N LEU A 65 1.90 -0.68 -1.58
CA LEU A 65 1.92 0.48 -2.46
C LEU A 65 1.07 1.58 -1.87
N ASP A 66 1.67 2.75 -1.70
CA ASP A 66 1.00 3.97 -1.26
C ASP A 66 0.04 4.48 -2.34
N LEU A 67 -1.18 4.83 -1.94
CA LEU A 67 -2.19 5.41 -2.83
C LEU A 67 -2.39 6.91 -2.62
N ALA A 68 -1.70 7.53 -1.65
CA ALA A 68 -1.81 8.96 -1.39
C ALA A 68 -1.40 9.80 -2.62
N ASP A 69 -2.28 10.71 -3.03
CA ASP A 69 -2.07 11.60 -4.17
C ASP A 69 -1.02 12.68 -3.83
N GLU A 70 -0.12 12.97 -4.76
CA GLU A 70 0.85 14.07 -4.66
C GLU A 70 0.17 15.44 -4.82
N GLU A 71 -1.01 15.48 -5.43
CA GLU A 71 -1.73 16.71 -5.76
C GLU A 71 -2.63 17.23 -4.62
N GLU A 72 -2.87 16.45 -3.56
CA GLU A 72 -3.67 16.89 -2.41
C GLU A 72 -2.99 18.03 -1.63
N ASP A 73 -1.66 18.19 -1.81
CA ASP A 73 -0.86 19.30 -1.27
C ASP A 73 -1.04 20.64 -2.04
N GLY A 74 -1.99 20.71 -2.97
CA GLY A 74 -2.31 21.90 -3.80
C GLY A 74 -2.74 23.16 -3.03
N ASP A 75 -3.13 23.01 -1.76
CA ASP A 75 -3.61 24.10 -0.89
C ASP A 75 -2.57 24.56 0.16
N LEU A 76 -1.34 24.02 0.14
CA LEU A 76 -0.29 24.40 1.09
C LEU A 76 0.28 25.81 0.82
N ASP A 77 0.71 26.49 1.89
CA ASP A 77 1.34 27.81 1.78
C ASP A 77 2.62 27.75 0.91
N PRO A 78 2.87 28.73 0.01
CA PRO A 78 4.10 28.85 -0.79
C PRO A 78 5.43 28.67 -0.04
N VAL A 79 5.47 28.95 1.26
CA VAL A 79 6.64 28.70 2.12
C VAL A 79 6.83 27.20 2.40
N TYR A 80 5.75 26.45 2.61
CA TYR A 80 5.80 24.99 2.78
C TYR A 80 6.26 24.27 1.51
N TYR A 81 5.91 24.78 0.31
CA TYR A 81 6.41 24.22 -0.95
C TYR A 81 7.93 24.23 -1.08
N ARG A 82 8.65 25.19 -0.49
CA ARG A 82 10.12 25.19 -0.53
C ARG A 82 10.73 24.11 0.35
N GLU A 83 10.20 23.92 1.55
CA GLU A 83 10.68 22.88 2.47
C GLU A 83 10.35 21.48 1.94
N LEU A 84 9.20 21.30 1.29
CA LEU A 84 8.87 20.07 0.56
C LEU A 84 9.77 19.85 -0.66
N ALA A 85 10.04 20.88 -1.47
CA ALA A 85 10.85 20.74 -2.68
C ALA A 85 12.31 20.34 -2.40
N ASP A 86 12.85 20.73 -1.24
CA ASP A 86 14.19 20.34 -0.79
C ASP A 86 14.20 19.00 -0.02
N SER A 87 13.03 18.43 0.28
CA SER A 87 12.91 17.12 0.93
C SER A 87 13.10 15.98 -0.09
N PRO A 88 13.64 14.82 0.34
CA PRO A 88 13.68 13.65 -0.53
C PRO A 88 12.26 13.25 -0.94
N PRO A 89 12.08 12.69 -2.15
CA PRO A 89 10.77 12.21 -2.58
C PRO A 89 10.26 11.14 -1.60
N PRO A 90 8.95 11.11 -1.33
CA PRO A 90 8.36 10.14 -0.41
C PRO A 90 8.56 8.71 -0.92
N VAL A 91 8.71 7.77 0.01
CA VAL A 91 8.77 6.35 -0.27
C VAL A 91 7.37 5.88 -0.66
N ARG A 92 7.22 5.30 -1.86
CA ARG A 92 5.92 4.85 -2.37
C ARG A 92 5.67 3.36 -2.26
N GLU A 93 6.69 2.62 -1.84
CA GLU A 93 6.60 1.16 -1.73
C GLU A 93 7.54 0.61 -0.67
N PHE A 94 7.10 -0.42 0.04
CA PHE A 94 7.94 -1.22 0.95
C PHE A 94 7.43 -2.65 1.08
N ARG A 95 8.23 -3.54 1.68
CA ARG A 95 7.85 -4.96 1.85
C ARG A 95 7.20 -5.21 3.20
N VAL A 96 6.12 -5.99 3.19
CA VAL A 96 5.32 -6.32 4.36
C VAL A 96 5.16 -7.84 4.46
N ALA A 97 5.40 -8.40 5.64
CA ALA A 97 5.10 -9.80 5.92
C ALA A 97 3.57 -10.02 5.87
N PRO A 98 3.05 -11.13 5.31
CA PRO A 98 1.61 -11.35 5.21
C PRO A 98 0.85 -11.20 6.53
N ALA A 99 1.45 -11.61 7.66
CA ALA A 99 0.86 -11.49 8.99
C ALA A 99 0.74 -10.03 9.49
N ALA A 100 1.56 -9.12 8.97
CA ALA A 100 1.58 -7.70 9.37
C ALA A 100 0.62 -6.82 8.55
N VAL A 101 0.01 -7.35 7.48
CA VAL A 101 -0.93 -6.62 6.60
C VAL A 101 -2.08 -5.96 7.38
N PRO A 102 -2.80 -6.65 8.28
CA PRO A 102 -3.88 -6.01 9.04
C PRO A 102 -3.37 -4.86 9.91
N GLY A 103 -2.16 -5.01 10.47
CA GLY A 103 -1.52 -3.96 11.27
C GLY A 103 -1.20 -2.72 10.45
N VAL A 104 -0.63 -2.88 9.25
CA VAL A 104 -0.39 -1.76 8.32
C VAL A 104 -1.70 -1.06 7.97
N HIS A 105 -2.71 -1.81 7.52
CA HIS A 105 -4.01 -1.25 7.13
C HIS A 105 -4.68 -0.47 8.27
N VAL A 106 -4.74 -1.06 9.48
CA VAL A 106 -5.36 -0.40 10.64
C VAL A 106 -4.59 0.85 11.07
N ASN A 107 -3.26 0.87 10.98
CA ASN A 107 -2.50 2.07 11.33
C ASN A 107 -2.79 3.22 10.37
N LEU A 108 -2.87 2.94 9.06
CA LEU A 108 -3.17 3.94 8.04
C LEU A 108 -4.60 4.49 8.20
N VAL A 109 -5.60 3.60 8.26
CA VAL A 109 -7.02 3.98 8.37
C VAL A 109 -7.31 4.78 9.65
N LEU A 110 -6.65 4.45 10.76
CA LEU A 110 -6.82 5.18 12.03
C LEU A 110 -5.90 6.39 12.19
N GLY A 111 -4.94 6.59 11.28
CA GLY A 111 -3.93 7.64 11.36
C GLY A 111 -2.99 7.49 12.56
N ASN A 112 -2.73 6.26 13.03
CA ASN A 112 -1.78 6.01 14.12
C ASN A 112 -0.33 6.15 13.67
N MET A 113 -0.04 5.72 12.44
CA MET A 113 1.23 5.89 11.73
C MET A 113 0.94 6.13 10.26
N ASP A 114 1.76 6.94 9.60
CA ASP A 114 1.67 7.14 8.16
C ASP A 114 2.50 6.09 7.39
N PHE A 115 2.35 6.11 6.06
CA PHE A 115 3.06 5.17 5.18
C PHE A 115 4.58 5.35 5.25
N GLN A 116 5.08 6.58 5.42
CA GLN A 116 6.51 6.89 5.46
C GLN A 116 7.16 6.32 6.72
N GLU A 117 6.48 6.44 7.86
CA GLU A 117 6.92 5.88 9.14
C GLU A 117 7.01 4.34 9.07
N LEU A 118 5.97 3.69 8.51
CA LEU A 118 5.97 2.23 8.32
C LEU A 118 7.08 1.78 7.36
N ALA A 119 7.28 2.50 6.26
CA ALA A 119 8.34 2.23 5.29
C ALA A 119 9.74 2.42 5.91
N ALA A 120 9.92 3.43 6.76
CA ALA A 120 11.16 3.68 7.47
C ALA A 120 11.48 2.55 8.47
N ILE A 121 10.48 2.06 9.21
CA ILE A 121 10.61 0.89 10.10
C ILE A 121 11.03 -0.34 9.30
N ALA A 122 10.37 -0.60 8.16
CA ALA A 122 10.72 -1.71 7.28
C ALA A 122 12.18 -1.61 6.80
N GLY A 123 12.59 -0.44 6.30
CA GLY A 123 13.92 -0.17 5.77
C GLY A 123 15.04 -0.22 6.80
N ALA A 124 14.74 0.04 8.08
CA ALA A 124 15.67 -0.13 9.19
C ALA A 124 15.83 -1.60 9.64
N GLY A 125 14.88 -2.46 9.27
CA GLY A 125 14.92 -3.89 9.55
C GLY A 125 16.01 -4.62 8.76
N PRO A 126 16.54 -5.75 9.27
CA PRO A 126 17.65 -6.48 8.64
C PRO A 126 17.31 -7.03 7.25
N ASP A 127 16.02 -7.21 6.96
CA ASP A 127 15.52 -7.79 5.71
C ASP A 127 14.75 -6.78 4.84
N GLY A 128 14.62 -5.52 5.28
CA GLY A 128 13.80 -4.53 4.57
C GLY A 128 12.30 -4.84 4.57
N VAL A 129 11.83 -5.69 5.49
CA VAL A 129 10.45 -6.18 5.59
C VAL A 129 9.85 -5.74 6.91
N PHE A 130 8.64 -5.20 6.87
CA PHE A 130 7.82 -4.91 8.05
C PHE A 130 7.13 -6.19 8.54
N ASP A 131 7.33 -6.61 9.80
CA ASP A 131 6.82 -7.88 10.33
C ASP A 131 6.12 -7.83 11.71
N SER A 132 5.88 -6.63 12.26
CA SER A 132 5.19 -6.31 13.55
C SER A 132 5.87 -6.78 14.84
#